data_AF-A0A645FRA7-F1
#
_entry.id   AF-A0A645FRA7-F1
#
_cell.length_a   1.000
_cell.length_b   1.000
_cell.length_c   1.000
_cell.angle_alpha   90.00
_cell.angle_beta   90.00
_cell.angle_gamma   90.00
#
_symmetry.space_group_name_H-M   'P 1'
#
loop_
_entity.id
_entity.type
_entity.pdbx_description
1 polymer ?
#
loop_
_entity_poly.entity_id
_entity_poly.type
_entity_poly.pdbx_seq_one_letter_code
_entity_poly.pdbx_strand_id
1 'polypeptide(L)' 'MPPDLVNAHNDLDKVVDSAYRSKSFSNEVSRLEFLFELYAELNSVGVKRL' A
#
# COMPACT_ATOMS: atom_id res chain seq x y z
N MET A 1 14.56 15.47 7.88
CA MET A 1 13.28 15.98 8.40
C MET A 1 13.39 16.22 9.90
N PRO A 2 12.68 17.20 10.47
CA PRO A 2 12.47 17.30 11.91
C PRO A 2 11.87 15.99 12.47
N PRO A 3 12.27 15.52 13.67
CA PRO A 3 11.79 14.25 14.22
C PRO A 3 10.27 14.14 14.32
N ASP A 4 9.60 15.21 14.75
CA ASP A 4 8.13 15.22 14.91
C ASP A 4 7.40 15.00 13.59
N LEU A 5 7.94 15.56 12.49
CA LEU A 5 7.39 15.38 11.17
C LEU A 5 7.57 13.93 10.68
N VAL A 6 8.74 13.33 10.92
CA VAL A 6 8.98 11.91 10.58
C VAL A 6 8.00 11.00 11.32
N ASN A 7 7.78 11.24 12.61
CA ASN A 7 6.84 10.44 13.41
C ASN A 7 5.40 10.56 12.89
N ALA A 8 4.96 11.78 12.56
CA ALA A 8 3.65 12.00 11.98
C ALA A 8 3.45 11.26 10.64
N HIS A 9 4.46 11.24 9.77
CA HIS A 9 4.42 10.46 8.53
C HIS A 9 4.37 8.95 8.79
N ASN A 10 5.20 8.43 9.69
CA ASN A 10 5.21 7.00 10.02
C ASN A 10 3.86 6.51 10.57
N ASP A 11 3.18 7.33 11.38
CA ASP A 11 1.87 6.97 11.92
C ASP A 11 0.77 7.05 10.85
N LEU A 12 0.84 8.03 9.96
CA LEU A 12 -0.03 8.09 8.79
C LEU A 12 0.13 6.84 7.92
N ASP A 13 1.36 6.45 7.61
CA ASP A 13 1.66 5.30 6.74
C ASP A 13 1.07 4.01 7.31
N LYS A 14 1.19 3.76 8.62
CA LYS A 14 0.59 2.58 9.28
C LYS A 14 -0.92 2.51 9.10
N VAL A 15 -1.60 3.65 9.29
CA VAL A 15 -3.07 3.71 9.17
C VAL A 15 -3.48 3.50 7.72
N VAL A 16 -2.80 4.14 6.78
CA VAL A 16 -3.07 3.98 5.33
C VAL A 16 -2.84 2.54 4.89
N ASP A 17 -1.72 1.93 5.25
CA ASP A 17 -1.43 0.53 4.89
C ASP A 17 -2.48 -0.43 5.46
N SER A 18 -2.96 -0.18 6.69
CA SER A 18 -4.02 -0.98 7.31
C SER A 18 -5.37 -0.88 6.59
N ALA A 19 -5.62 0.24 5.90
CA ALA A 19 -6.83 0.43 5.09
C ALA A 19 -6.77 -0.34 3.76
N TYR A 20 -5.58 -0.60 3.22
CA TYR A 20 -5.39 -1.41 2.03
C TYR A 20 -5.42 -2.92 2.32
N ARG A 21 -4.87 -3.34 3.47
CA ARG A 21 -4.86 -4.75 3.89
C ARG A 21 -4.58 -4.89 5.39
N SER A 22 -5.02 -6.00 5.98
CA SER A 22 -4.75 -6.30 7.40
C SER A 22 -3.29 -6.65 7.71
N LYS A 23 -2.55 -7.21 6.76
CA LYS A 23 -1.16 -7.63 6.93
C LYS A 23 -0.20 -6.51 6.51
N SER A 24 0.71 -6.12 7.40
CA SER A 24 1.76 -5.14 7.10
C SER A 24 2.67 -5.56 5.95
N PHE A 25 3.19 -4.58 5.21
CA PHE A 25 4.23 -4.77 4.20
C PHE A 25 5.59 -4.98 4.87
N SER A 26 6.44 -5.85 4.31
CA SER A 26 7.77 -6.14 4.85
C SER A 26 8.83 -5.14 4.37
N ASN A 27 8.58 -4.50 3.22
CA ASN A 27 9.42 -3.47 2.61
C ASN A 27 8.63 -2.71 1.52
N GLU A 28 9.20 -1.60 1.04
CA GLU A 28 8.61 -0.77 -0.02
C GLU A 28 8.34 -1.54 -1.33
N VAL A 29 9.18 -2.50 -1.70
CA VAL A 29 8.99 -3.30 -2.93
C VAL A 29 7.70 -4.11 -2.84
N SER A 30 7.47 -4.80 -1.71
CA SER A 30 6.25 -5.58 -1.48
C SER A 30 4.98 -4.71 -1.45
N ARG A 31 5.11 -3.43 -1.06
CA ARG A 31 4.03 -2.45 -1.09
C ARG A 31 3.72 -2.03 -2.53
N LEU A 32 4.75 -1.74 -3.32
CA LEU A 32 4.58 -1.39 -4.74
C LEU A 32 3.96 -2.54 -5.54
N GLU A 33 4.44 -3.77 -5.38
CA GLU A 33 3.90 -4.95 -6.05
C GLU A 33 2.39 -5.09 -5.80
N PHE A 34 1.97 -5.02 -4.53
CA PHE A 34 0.56 -5.06 -4.15
C PHE A 34 -0.25 -3.93 -4.79
N LEU A 35 0.26 -2.69 -4.78
CA LEU A 35 -0.44 -1.53 -5.33
C LEU A 35 -0.58 -1.62 -6.87
N PHE A 36 0.43 -2.14 -7.58
CA PHE A 36 0.34 -2.36 -9.02
C PHE A 36 -0.64 -3.48 -9.38
N GLU A 37 -0.67 -4.57 -8.60
CA GLU A 37 -1.68 -5.63 -8.75
C GLU A 37 -3.09 -5.07 -8.55
N LEU A 38 -3.31 -4.33 -7.46
CA LEU A 38 -4.61 -3.71 -7.17
C LEU A 38 -5.00 -2.71 -8.27
N TYR A 39 -4.06 -1.90 -8.75
CA TYR A 39 -4.29 -1.00 -9.87
C TYR A 39 -4.70 -1.77 -11.14
N ALA A 40 -4.01 -2.86 -11.46
CA ALA A 40 -4.36 -3.69 -12.61
C ALA A 40 -5.78 -4.26 -12.45
N GLU A 41 -6.16 -4.73 -11.27
CA GLU A 41 -7.51 -5.25 -10.98
C GLU A 41 -8.61 -4.18 -11.11
N LEU A 42 -8.37 -2.96 -10.62
CA LEU A 42 -9.33 -1.86 -10.70
C LEU A 42 -9.51 -1.33 -12.14
N ASN A 43 -8.45 -1.36 -12.95
CA ASN A 43 -8.49 -0.85 -14.33
C ASN A 43 -8.81 -1.93 -15.36
N SER A 44 -8.64 -3.21 -15.04
CA SER A 44 -9.08 -4.30 -15.88
C SER A 44 -10.56 -4.54 -15.66
N VAL A 45 -11.40 -3.78 -16.37
CA VAL A 45 -12.81 -4.13 -16.55
C VAL A 45 -12.86 -5.53 -17.20
N GLY A 46 -13.03 -6.57 -16.38
CA GLY A 46 -13.47 -7.89 -16.82
C GLY A 46 -12.43 -8.88 -17.37
N VAL A 47 -11.15 -8.87 -16.95
CA VAL A 47 -10.27 -10.01 -17.24
C VAL A 47 -10.18 -10.91 -16.01
N LYS A 48 -11.13 -11.86 -15.91
CA LYS A 48 -10.94 -13.05 -15.08
C LYS A 48 -9.61 -13.69 -15.51
N ARG A 49 -8.67 -13.82 -14.56
CA ARG A 49 -7.42 -14.57 -14.76
C ARG A 49 -7.80 -15.97 -15.30
N LEU A 50 -7.32 -16.30 -16.50
CA LEU A 50 -7.41 -17.63 -17.11
C LEU A 50 -6.58 -18.63 -16.30
#